data_AF-A0A1Y3NV88-F1
#
_entry.id   AF-A0A1Y3NV88-F1
#
_cell.length_a   1.000
_cell.length_b   1.000
_cell.length_c   1.000
_cell.angle_alpha   90.00
_cell.angle_beta   90.00
_cell.angle_gamma   90.00
#
_symmetry.space_group_name_H-M   'P 1'
#
loop_
_entity.id
_entity.type
_entity.pdbx_description
1 polymer ?
#
loop_
_entity_poly.entity_id
_entity_poly.type
_entity_poly.pdbx_seq_one_letter_code
_entity_poly.pdbx_strand_id
1 'polypeptide(L)' 'MLILRRKKGESIDIAEKITVTVVRVSGNKVQIGIDAPKEVEVHREEITKLIKAKKQAGYIRKLKQPPTPQ' A
#
# COMPACT_ATOMS: atom_id res chain seq x y z
N MET A 1 1.68 -15.83 -3.28
CA MET A 1 2.58 -14.91 -4.00
C MET A 1 2.50 -15.25 -5.49
N LEU A 2 2.15 -14.29 -6.34
CA LEU A 2 2.11 -14.45 -7.81
C LEU A 2 3.30 -13.70 -8.41
N ILE A 3 4.03 -14.33 -9.33
CA ILE A 3 5.26 -13.76 -9.91
C ILE A 3 5.05 -13.57 -11.40
N LEU A 4 5.20 -12.34 -11.87
CA LEU A 4 5.02 -11.96 -13.28
C LEU A 4 6.26 -11.21 -13.76
N ARG A 5 6.68 -11.47 -15.00
CA ARG A 5 7.73 -10.70 -15.68
C ARG A 5 7.07 -9.70 -16.60
N ARG A 6 7.39 -8.41 -16.43
CA ARG A 6 6.90 -7.29 -17.24
C ARG A 6 8.07 -6.49 -17.81
N LYS A 7 7.95 -6.07 -19.06
CA LYS A 7 8.83 -5.12 -19.74
C LYS A 7 8.30 -3.70 -19.53
N LYS A 8 9.12 -2.70 -19.87
CA LYS A 8 8.71 -1.29 -19.89
C LYS A 8 7.46 -1.14 -20.76
N GLY A 9 6.44 -0.47 -20.21
CA GLY A 9 5.16 -0.22 -20.87
C GLY A 9 4.10 -1.29 -20.64
N GLU A 10 4.45 -2.44 -20.07
CA GLU A 10 3.46 -3.45 -19.72
C GLU A 10 2.81 -3.15 -18.36
N SER A 11 1.54 -3.53 -18.26
CA SER A 11 0.71 -3.34 -17.05
C SER A 11 0.25 -4.67 -16.47
N ILE A 12 -0.16 -4.61 -15.20
CA ILE A 12 -0.79 -5.68 -14.44
C ILE A 12 -2.04 -5.08 -13.79
N ASP A 13 -3.18 -5.68 -14.06
CA ASP A 13 -4.44 -5.29 -13.42
C ASP A 13 -4.68 -6.16 -12.17
N ILE A 14 -5.07 -5.51 -11.09
CA ILE A 14 -5.39 -6.11 -9.80
C ILE A 14 -6.86 -5.78 -9.49
N ALA A 15 -7.68 -6.82 -9.41
CA ALA A 15 -9.14 -6.68 -9.37
C ALA A 15 -9.65 -5.85 -10.57
N GLU A 16 -10.61 -4.94 -10.35
CA GLU A 16 -11.22 -4.13 -11.41
C GLU A 16 -10.89 -2.62 -11.31
N LYS A 17 -10.07 -2.24 -10.33
CA LYS A 17 -9.83 -0.81 -10.01
C LYS A 17 -8.36 -0.43 -9.86
N ILE A 18 -7.42 -1.38 -9.85
CA ILE A 18 -6.01 -1.08 -9.61
C ILE A 18 -5.20 -1.54 -10.81
N THR A 19 -4.42 -0.63 -11.39
CA THR A 19 -3.53 -0.93 -12.50
C THR A 19 -2.10 -0.57 -12.12
N VAL A 20 -1.18 -1.52 -12.28
CA VAL A 20 0.24 -1.36 -11.99
C VAL A 20 1.02 -1.39 -13.30
N THR A 21 1.72 -0.31 -13.63
CA THR A 21 2.42 -0.17 -14.91
C THR A 21 3.93 -0.03 -14.69
N VAL A 22 4.73 -0.75 -15.49
CA VAL A 22 6.18 -0.56 -15.51
C VAL A 22 6.52 0.63 -16.39
N VAL A 23 6.70 1.80 -15.79
CA VAL A 23 6.96 3.06 -16.50
C VAL A 23 8.37 3.09 -17.08
N ARG A 24 9.36 2.66 -16.31
CA ARG A 24 10.77 2.68 -16.72
C ARG A 24 11.57 1.59 -16.01
N VAL A 25 12.52 1.02 -16.73
CA VAL A 25 13.57 0.17 -16.17
C VAL A 25 14.90 0.82 -16.48
N SER A 26 15.76 0.95 -15.47
CA SER A 26 17.10 1.55 -15.61
C SER A 26 18.07 0.81 -14.70
N GLY A 27 18.80 -0.14 -15.28
CA GLY A 27 19.63 -1.09 -14.54
C GLY A 27 18.80 -1.83 -13.49
N ASN A 28 19.14 -1.59 -12.22
CA ASN A 28 18.49 -2.23 -11.08
C ASN A 28 17.30 -1.43 -10.51
N LYS A 29 17.01 -0.25 -11.07
CA LYS A 29 15.90 0.60 -10.63
C LYS A 29 14.72 0.45 -11.58
N VAL A 30 13.53 0.30 -11.00
CA VAL A 30 12.27 0.24 -11.74
C VAL A 30 11.37 1.37 -11.26
N GLN A 31 10.82 2.13 -12.19
CA GLN A 31 9.78 3.10 -11.93
C GLN A 31 8.44 2.42 -12.20
N ILE A 32 7.60 2.39 -11.18
CA ILE A 32 6.29 1.74 -11.20
C ILE A 32 5.24 2.84 -11.05
N GLY A 33 4.29 2.87 -11.99
CA GLY A 33 3.06 3.64 -11.88
C GLY A 33 2.00 2.77 -11.21
N ILE A 34 1.26 3.32 -10.25
CA ILE A 34 0.15 2.64 -9.60
C ILE A 34 -1.04 3.57 -9.76
N ASP A 35 -2.02 3.14 -10.54
CA ASP A 35 -3.33 3.77 -10.62
C ASP A 35 -4.28 3.01 -9.70
N ALA A 36 -4.90 3.73 -8.76
CA ALA A 36 -5.82 3.16 -7.80
C ALA A 36 -6.83 4.23 -7.35
N PRO A 37 -8.08 3.84 -7.03
CA PRO A 37 -9.09 4.75 -6.51
C PRO A 37 -8.69 5.30 -5.14
N LYS A 38 -9.24 6.47 -4.78
CA LYS A 38 -8.96 7.17 -3.51
C LYS A 38 -9.28 6.35 -2.26
N GLU A 39 -10.15 5.34 -2.39
CA GLU A 39 -10.49 4.42 -1.30
C GLU A 39 -9.31 3.49 -0.93
N VAL A 40 -8.35 3.29 -1.84
CA VAL A 40 -7.18 2.44 -1.66
C VAL A 40 -5.94 3.30 -1.38
N GLU A 41 -5.45 3.26 -0.14
CA GLU A 41 -4.21 3.91 0.25
C GLU A 41 -2.99 3.18 -0.35
N VAL A 42 -2.21 3.85 -1.20
CA VAL A 42 -0.96 3.32 -1.78
C VAL A 42 0.24 3.89 -1.04
N HIS A 43 0.96 3.03 -0.31
CA HIS A 43 2.12 3.43 0.48
C HIS A 43 3.36 2.63 0.07
N ARG A 44 4.54 3.24 0.24
CA ARG A 44 5.80 2.49 0.19
C ARG A 44 5.88 1.56 1.40
N GLU A 45 6.53 0.41 1.25
CA GLU A 45 6.57 -0.61 2.30
C GLU A 45 7.15 -0.05 3.61
N GLU A 46 8.21 0.73 3.52
CA GLU A 46 8.88 1.33 4.67
C GLU A 46 7.97 2.25 5.49
N ILE A 47 7.02 2.93 4.82
CA ILE A 47 6.05 3.81 5.48
C ILE A 47 4.90 3.00 6.08
N THR A 48 4.47 1.93 5.39
CA THR A 48 3.38 1.06 5.84
C THR A 48 3.65 0.43 7.21
N LYS A 49 4.90 0.03 7.49
CA LYS A 49 5.29 -0.54 8.79
C LYS A 49 5.06 0.45 9.93
N LEU A 50 5.40 1.73 9.73
CA LEU A 50 5.20 2.78 10.72
C LEU A 50 3.73 3.11 10.93
N ILE A 51 2.93 3.15 9.86
CA ILE A 51 1.50 3.43 9.93
C ILE A 51 0.74 2.27 10.61
N LYS A 52 1.06 1.01 10.28
CA LYS A 52 0.45 -0.16 10.95
C LYS A 52 0.80 -0.18 12.44
N ALA A 53 2.06 0.06 12.80
CA ALA A 53 2.48 0.15 14.20
C ALA A 53 1.74 1.26 14.96
N LYS A 54 1.57 2.44 14.36
CA LYS A 54 0.81 3.56 14.95
C LYS A 54 -0.70 3.30 15.04
N LYS A 55 -1.32 2.74 13.99
CA LYS A 55 -2.75 2.35 14.00
C LYS A 55 -3.02 1.32 15.10
N GLN A 56 -2.14 0.34 15.28
CA GLN A 56 -2.25 -0.68 16.33
C GLN A 56 -2.07 -0.09 17.74
N ALA A 57 -1.11 0.81 17.94
CA ALA A 57 -0.92 1.51 19.22
C ALA A 57 -2.10 2.44 19.59
N GLY A 58 -2.68 3.13 18.60
CA GLY A 58 -3.87 3.97 18.80
C GLY A 58 -5.12 3.17 19.18
N TYR A 59 -5.28 1.98 18.62
CA TYR A 59 -6.38 1.07 18.98
C TYR A 59 -6.24 0.55 20.42
N ILE A 60 -5.04 0.20 20.86
CA ILE A 60 -4.77 -0.25 22.25
C ILE A 60 -5.01 0.89 23.26
N ARG A 61 -4.72 2.15 22.91
CA ARG A 61 -5.06 3.31 23.76
C ARG A 61 -6.56 3.52 23.90
N LYS A 62 -7.35 3.31 22.84
CA LYS A 62 -8.83 3.42 22.90
C LYS A 62 -9.45 2.32 23.77
N LEU A 63 -8.91 1.11 23.78
CA LEU A 63 -9.42 -0.01 24.59
C LEU A 63 -9.04 0.06 26.08
N LYS A 64 -8.07 0.90 26.46
CA LYS A 64 -7.64 1.07 27.86
C LYS A 64 -8.29 2.27 28.57
N GLN A 65 -9.19 3.00 27.92
CA GLN A 65 -9.97 4.02 28.62
C GLN A 65 -11.11 3.31 29.36
N PRO A 66 -11.15 3.31 30.70
CA PRO A 66 -12.32 2.84 31.41
C PRO A 66 -13.52 3.69 30.97
N PRO A 67 -14.71 3.10 30.78
CA PRO A 67 -15.90 3.88 30.49
C PRO A 67 -16.05 4.92 31.60
N THR A 68 -16.05 6.20 31.23
CA THR A 68 -16.34 7.29 32.17
C THR A 68 -17.68 6.98 32.83
N PRO A 69 -17.74 6.84 34.16
CA PRO A 69 -19.03 6.75 34.84
C PRO A 69 -19.79 8.05 34.55
N GLN A 70 -21.01 7.92 34.02
CA GLN A 70 -21.98 9.03 33.96
C GLN A 70 -22.42 9.39 35.37
#